data_AF-A0A7G2D5A7-F1
#
_entry.id   AF-A0A7G2D5A7-F1
#
_cell.length_a   1.000
_cell.length_b   1.000
_cell.length_c   1.000
_cell.angle_alpha   90.00
_cell.angle_beta   90.00
_cell.angle_gamma   90.00
#
_symmetry.space_group_name_H-M   'P 1'
#
loop_
_entity.id
_entity.type
_entity.pdbx_description
1 polymer ?
#
loop_
_entity_poly.entity_id
_entity_poly.type
_entity_poly.pdbx_seq_one_letter_code
_entity_poly.pdbx_strand_id
1 'polypeptide(L)'
;MKYSRIAVRLFEREGEDTFYDPVYHGRTLKVFGMDEWPGKALKYLVDRYREIDYGTVIFDTEGDFPEDGFDTIIRVKDGEGTGLDPIALAREGLLDGYTAATIVQTVYGLDRTLTERLYADFLAGKVRSVPEAMKSDGKYAEVIRESYTPLDEAFYSGKLPEFGKNILVELGETYSITLAGIAFLVVSAVIRHRRNTMIGVNDAAVLAYTTAGGAAIPLITRPIRARVTVLATQYAIDSIMNLAGPTLVLYHDPDTQSVIYETNGVPPGPMRKHVHKGEAAFIYRTPETINVEWGELPR
;
A
#
# COMPACT_ATOMS: atom_id res chain seq x y z
N MET A 1 -3.97 25.41 6.68
CA MET A 1 -5.07 25.48 7.68
C MET A 1 -5.42 24.08 8.18
N LYS A 2 -5.64 23.91 9.50
CA LYS A 2 -6.01 22.62 10.12
C LYS A 2 -7.52 22.54 10.31
N TYR A 3 -8.21 21.70 9.54
CA TYR A 3 -9.68 21.58 9.60
C TYR A 3 -10.15 20.38 10.42
N SER A 4 -9.34 19.33 10.49
CA SER A 4 -9.69 18.09 11.18
C SER A 4 -8.67 17.71 12.26
N ARG A 5 -9.12 16.85 13.18
CA ARG A 5 -8.26 16.28 14.24
C ARG A 5 -7.16 15.35 13.70
N ILE A 6 -7.29 14.95 12.43
CA ILE A 6 -6.38 13.99 11.78
C ILE A 6 -5.42 14.67 10.81
N ALA A 7 -5.42 16.01 10.78
CA ALA A 7 -4.47 16.77 10.00
C ALA A 7 -3.07 16.71 10.62
N VAL A 8 -2.07 16.48 9.77
CA VAL A 8 -0.67 16.37 10.14
C VAL A 8 0.11 17.54 9.53
N ARG A 9 0.94 18.21 10.33
CA ARG A 9 1.84 19.27 9.85
C ARG A 9 2.84 18.64 8.88
N LEU A 10 3.03 19.22 7.70
CA LEU A 10 4.01 18.76 6.70
C LEU A 10 5.32 19.52 6.81
N PHE A 11 5.28 20.85 6.79
CA PHE A 11 6.46 21.73 6.79
C PHE A 11 6.05 23.16 7.17
N GLU A 12 7.05 24.03 7.32
CA GLU A 12 6.86 25.46 7.60
C GLU A 12 7.20 26.31 6.37
N ARG A 13 6.38 27.31 6.08
CA ARG A 13 6.55 28.28 5.00
C ARG A 13 6.44 29.69 5.57
N GLU A 14 7.53 30.45 5.57
CA GLU A 14 7.51 31.88 5.91
C GLU A 14 6.85 32.16 7.29
N GLY A 15 6.99 31.24 8.25
CA GLY A 15 6.37 31.31 9.58
C GLY A 15 4.94 30.74 9.68
N GLU A 16 4.40 30.18 8.60
CA GLU A 16 3.09 29.51 8.56
C GLU A 16 3.23 28.00 8.35
N ASP A 17 2.45 27.22 9.12
CA ASP A 17 2.45 25.76 9.03
C ASP A 17 1.57 25.25 7.87
N THR A 18 2.17 24.45 7.00
CA THR A 18 1.47 23.68 5.96
C THR A 18 1.01 22.34 6.54
N PHE A 19 -0.24 21.95 6.24
CA PHE A 19 -0.83 20.71 6.78
C PHE A 19 -1.39 19.81 5.68
N TYR A 20 -1.16 18.51 5.81
CA TYR A 20 -1.97 17.50 5.15
C TYR A 20 -3.16 17.16 6.03
N ASP A 21 -4.33 17.61 5.61
CA ASP A 21 -5.63 17.21 6.15
C ASP A 21 -6.35 16.20 5.24
N PRO A 22 -6.42 14.90 5.61
CA PRO A 22 -7.07 13.87 4.80
C PRO A 22 -8.57 14.13 4.55
N VAL A 23 -9.24 14.88 5.42
CA VAL A 23 -10.68 15.19 5.24
C VAL A 23 -10.87 16.17 4.10
N TYR A 24 -9.96 17.13 3.95
CA TYR A 24 -10.06 18.23 2.99
C TYR A 24 -9.33 17.93 1.69
N HIS A 25 -8.08 17.44 1.76
CA HIS A 25 -7.26 17.22 0.57
C HIS A 25 -7.54 15.88 -0.12
N GLY A 26 -8.12 14.93 0.59
CA GLY A 26 -8.29 13.55 0.14
C GLY A 26 -7.44 12.57 0.96
N ARG A 27 -7.87 11.31 1.01
CA ARG A 27 -7.35 10.32 1.97
C ARG A 27 -6.15 9.51 1.50
N THR A 28 -5.64 9.81 0.30
CA THR A 28 -4.44 9.20 -0.26
C THR A 28 -3.42 10.30 -0.48
N LEU A 29 -2.33 10.29 0.27
CA LEU A 29 -1.18 11.17 0.06
C LEU A 29 -0.14 10.43 -0.78
N LYS A 30 0.24 11.00 -1.92
CA LYS A 30 1.36 10.51 -2.72
C LYS A 30 2.61 11.26 -2.29
N VAL A 31 3.68 10.56 -1.94
CA VAL A 31 4.96 11.15 -1.53
C VAL A 31 6.02 10.72 -2.53
N PHE A 32 6.61 11.69 -3.22
CA PHE A 32 7.70 11.45 -4.16
C PHE A 32 8.96 12.15 -3.66
N GLY A 33 10.07 11.44 -3.59
CA GLY A 33 11.38 11.96 -3.21
C GLY A 33 12.45 10.95 -3.62
N MET A 34 13.72 11.33 -3.59
CA MET A 34 14.81 10.36 -3.83
C MET A 34 15.61 10.10 -2.55
N ASP A 35 16.55 9.16 -2.62
CA ASP A 35 17.35 8.71 -1.48
C ASP A 35 16.43 8.27 -0.32
N GLU A 36 16.81 8.56 0.94
CA GLU A 36 16.04 8.14 2.11
C GLU A 36 14.80 9.01 2.43
N TRP A 37 14.51 10.04 1.62
CA TRP A 37 13.45 11.02 1.94
C TRP A 37 12.03 10.44 1.96
N PRO A 38 11.62 9.54 1.03
CA PRO A 38 10.30 8.92 1.10
C PRO A 38 10.07 8.11 2.39
N GLY A 39 11.04 7.27 2.78
CA GLY A 39 10.99 6.48 4.01
C GLY A 39 10.96 7.37 5.27
N LYS A 40 11.79 8.43 5.32
CA LYS A 40 11.77 9.42 6.41
C LYS A 40 10.40 10.11 6.54
N ALA A 41 9.83 10.56 5.43
CA ALA A 41 8.52 11.19 5.42
C ALA A 41 7.42 10.22 5.87
N LEU A 42 7.50 8.96 5.45
CA LEU A 42 6.56 7.92 5.86
C LEU A 42 6.62 7.66 7.37
N LYS A 43 7.84 7.52 7.92
CA LYS A 43 8.06 7.37 9.36
C LYS A 43 7.51 8.56 10.16
N TYR A 44 7.81 9.78 9.73
CA TYR A 44 7.26 10.97 10.37
C TYR A 44 5.71 10.94 10.40
N LEU A 45 5.06 10.57 9.30
CA LEU A 45 3.61 10.47 9.25
C LEU A 45 3.07 9.37 10.19
N VAL A 46 3.73 8.21 10.24
CA VAL A 46 3.39 7.12 11.16
C VAL A 46 3.39 7.59 12.61
N ASP A 47 4.45 8.27 13.05
CA ASP A 47 4.57 8.77 14.41
C ASP A 47 3.43 9.74 14.74
N ARG A 48 3.11 10.65 13.82
CA ARG A 48 2.03 11.63 14.00
C ARG A 48 0.64 11.00 14.04
N TYR A 49 0.40 9.92 13.29
CA TYR A 49 -0.87 9.19 13.38
C TYR A 49 -0.97 8.37 14.67
N ARG A 50 0.13 7.79 15.16
CA ARG A 50 0.16 7.09 16.45
C ARG A 50 -0.14 8.04 17.63
N GLU A 51 0.37 9.27 17.59
CA GLU A 51 0.07 10.32 18.60
C GLU A 51 -1.43 10.61 18.76
N ILE A 52 -2.22 10.40 17.71
CA ILE A 52 -3.68 10.58 17.71
C ILE A 52 -4.45 9.25 17.76
N ASP A 53 -3.81 8.20 18.25
CA ASP A 53 -4.35 6.85 18.48
C ASP A 53 -4.83 6.10 17.23
N TYR A 54 -4.31 6.45 16.05
CA TYR A 54 -4.52 5.65 14.85
C TYR A 54 -3.67 4.37 14.88
N GLY A 55 -4.22 3.27 14.38
CA GLY A 55 -3.42 2.10 14.03
C GLY A 55 -2.58 2.37 12.79
N THR A 56 -1.47 1.65 12.63
CA THR A 56 -0.56 1.84 11.49
C THR A 56 -0.28 0.52 10.79
N VAL A 57 -0.47 0.44 9.48
CA VAL A 57 -0.06 -0.72 8.68
C VAL A 57 0.96 -0.28 7.66
N ILE A 58 2.18 -0.79 7.73
CA ILE A 58 3.28 -0.44 6.83
C ILE A 58 3.66 -1.64 5.99
N PHE A 59 3.70 -1.43 4.67
CA PHE A 59 4.33 -2.33 3.72
C PHE A 59 5.72 -1.78 3.43
N ASP A 60 6.74 -2.51 3.85
CA ASP A 60 8.13 -2.07 3.71
C ASP A 60 8.88 -2.97 2.74
N THR A 61 9.08 -2.49 1.52
CA THR A 61 9.83 -3.18 0.48
C THR A 61 11.33 -2.99 0.58
N GLU A 62 11.81 -1.98 1.31
CA GLU A 62 13.24 -1.72 1.49
C GLU A 62 13.82 -2.54 2.65
N GLY A 63 12.98 -2.92 3.63
CA GLY A 63 13.36 -3.77 4.76
C GLY A 63 14.10 -3.03 5.88
N ASP A 64 14.08 -1.70 5.87
CA ASP A 64 14.77 -0.86 6.84
C ASP A 64 13.82 -0.04 7.74
N PHE A 65 12.50 -0.26 7.62
CA PHE A 65 11.53 0.45 8.43
C PHE A 65 11.63 0.02 9.91
N PRO A 66 11.70 0.96 10.88
CA PRO A 66 11.86 0.62 12.29
C PRO A 66 10.71 -0.24 12.83
N GLU A 67 11.05 -1.32 13.53
CA GLU A 67 10.07 -2.24 14.14
C GLU A 67 9.38 -1.67 15.40
N ASP A 68 9.92 -0.58 15.97
CA ASP A 68 9.40 0.02 17.19
C ASP A 68 7.93 0.44 17.06
N GLY A 69 7.11 -0.03 18.01
CA GLY A 69 5.68 0.29 18.10
C GLY A 69 4.76 -0.58 17.23
N PHE A 70 5.29 -1.58 16.53
CA PHE A 70 4.50 -2.60 15.85
C PHE A 70 4.22 -3.78 16.79
N ASP A 71 2.94 -4.12 16.94
CA ASP A 71 2.51 -5.28 17.73
C ASP A 71 2.49 -6.58 16.90
N THR A 72 2.47 -6.42 15.57
CA THR A 72 2.47 -7.50 14.60
C THR A 72 3.55 -7.25 13.56
N ILE A 73 4.44 -8.21 13.34
CA ILE A 73 5.44 -8.17 12.27
C ILE A 73 5.25 -9.40 11.40
N ILE A 74 4.90 -9.18 10.13
CA ILE A 74 4.73 -10.22 9.12
C ILE A 74 5.95 -10.15 8.21
N ARG A 75 6.90 -11.08 8.41
CA ARG A 75 8.09 -11.18 7.58
C ARG A 75 7.82 -12.09 6.40
N VAL A 76 8.04 -11.58 5.20
CA VAL A 76 7.95 -12.36 3.97
C VAL A 76 9.37 -12.59 3.48
N LYS A 77 9.73 -13.86 3.31
CA LYS A 77 11.04 -14.31 2.85
C LYS A 77 10.87 -15.42 1.84
N ASP A 78 11.73 -15.45 0.84
CA ASP A 78 11.67 -16.51 -0.18
C ASP A 78 11.92 -17.89 0.46
N GLY A 79 10.98 -18.81 0.26
CA GLY A 79 11.10 -20.18 0.77
C GLY A 79 10.68 -20.38 2.23
N GLU A 80 10.23 -19.33 2.92
CA GLU A 80 9.69 -19.43 4.28
C GLU A 80 8.16 -19.33 4.33
N GLY A 81 7.56 -19.98 5.33
CA GLY A 81 6.12 -19.98 5.54
C GLY A 81 5.61 -18.75 6.25
N THR A 82 4.67 -18.04 5.63
CA THR A 82 4.06 -16.81 6.18
C THR A 82 2.64 -17.05 6.70
N GLY A 83 1.99 -18.14 6.29
CA GLY A 83 0.59 -18.42 6.55
C GLY A 83 -0.38 -17.49 5.82
N LEU A 84 0.08 -16.66 4.88
CA LEU A 84 -0.75 -15.72 4.10
C LEU A 84 -1.51 -16.43 2.95
N ASP A 85 -2.18 -17.54 3.28
CA ASP A 85 -3.06 -18.25 2.35
C ASP A 85 -4.46 -17.61 2.35
N PRO A 86 -4.94 -17.08 1.21
CA PRO A 86 -6.23 -16.40 1.17
C PRO A 86 -7.41 -17.29 1.55
N ILE A 87 -7.38 -18.58 1.18
CA ILE A 87 -8.45 -19.55 1.50
C ILE A 87 -8.41 -19.91 2.98
N ALA A 88 -7.23 -20.13 3.55
CA ALA A 88 -7.08 -20.41 4.98
C ALA A 88 -7.50 -19.20 5.84
N LEU A 89 -7.10 -17.98 5.43
CA LEU A 89 -7.54 -16.73 6.06
C LEU A 89 -9.07 -16.57 6.01
N ALA A 90 -9.70 -16.92 4.90
CA ALA A 90 -11.16 -16.87 4.80
C ALA A 90 -11.85 -17.90 5.70
N ARG A 91 -11.25 -19.09 5.88
CA ARG A 91 -11.77 -20.12 6.78
C ARG A 91 -11.78 -19.66 8.24
N GLU A 92 -10.75 -18.93 8.66
CA GLU A 92 -10.67 -18.35 10.01
C GLU A 92 -11.44 -17.02 10.13
N GLY A 93 -12.17 -16.61 9.10
CA GLY A 93 -13.03 -15.41 9.12
C GLY A 93 -12.28 -14.08 9.00
N LEU A 94 -11.00 -14.10 8.64
CA LEU A 94 -10.19 -12.89 8.40
C LEU A 94 -10.43 -12.29 7.02
N LEU A 95 -10.97 -13.08 6.09
CA LEU A 95 -11.44 -12.68 4.76
C LEU A 95 -12.82 -13.31 4.48
N ASP A 96 -13.59 -12.74 3.57
CA ASP A 96 -14.72 -13.49 3.01
C ASP A 96 -14.24 -14.44 1.91
N GLY A 97 -14.95 -15.58 1.76
CA GLY A 97 -14.55 -16.63 0.83
C GLY A 97 -14.52 -16.20 -0.63
N TYR A 98 -15.39 -15.27 -1.03
CA TYR A 98 -15.41 -14.77 -2.41
C TYR A 98 -14.17 -13.92 -2.69
N THR A 99 -13.79 -13.05 -1.73
CA THR A 99 -12.53 -12.29 -1.79
C THR A 99 -11.33 -13.23 -1.89
N ALA A 100 -11.28 -14.29 -1.09
CA ALA A 100 -10.21 -15.28 -1.19
C ALA A 100 -10.13 -15.90 -2.59
N ALA A 101 -11.27 -16.33 -3.15
CA ALA A 101 -11.31 -16.85 -4.52
C ALA A 101 -10.86 -15.82 -5.57
N THR A 102 -11.23 -14.54 -5.42
CA THR A 102 -10.77 -13.48 -6.32
C THR A 102 -9.28 -13.16 -6.18
N ILE A 103 -8.68 -13.34 -5.00
CA ILE A 103 -7.22 -13.24 -4.85
C ILE A 103 -6.55 -14.36 -5.64
N VAL A 104 -7.01 -15.61 -5.49
CA VAL A 104 -6.49 -16.74 -6.27
C VAL A 104 -6.69 -16.51 -7.77
N GLN A 105 -7.82 -15.93 -8.18
CA GLN A 105 -8.06 -15.50 -9.55
C GLN A 105 -7.01 -14.51 -10.04
N THR A 106 -6.74 -13.46 -9.27
CA THR A 106 -5.75 -12.43 -9.63
C THR A 106 -4.33 -12.99 -9.71
N VAL A 107 -3.98 -13.90 -8.80
CA VAL A 107 -2.62 -14.47 -8.72
C VAL A 107 -2.37 -15.49 -9.83
N TYR A 108 -3.32 -16.41 -10.08
CA TYR A 108 -3.14 -17.53 -11.01
C TYR A 108 -3.89 -17.39 -12.34
N GLY A 109 -4.58 -16.28 -12.56
CA GLY A 109 -5.24 -15.99 -13.84
C GLY A 109 -6.52 -16.81 -14.10
N LEU A 110 -7.28 -17.15 -13.05
CA LEU A 110 -8.55 -17.86 -13.24
C LEU A 110 -9.55 -16.99 -14.02
N ASP A 111 -10.39 -17.63 -14.84
CA ASP A 111 -11.58 -16.97 -15.37
C ASP A 111 -12.70 -16.94 -14.32
N ARG A 112 -13.75 -16.15 -14.58
CA ARG A 112 -14.89 -16.01 -13.68
C ARG A 112 -15.56 -17.34 -13.33
N THR A 113 -15.71 -18.25 -14.28
CA THR A 113 -16.37 -19.54 -14.07
C THR A 113 -15.53 -20.42 -13.14
N LEU A 114 -14.22 -20.42 -13.32
CA LEU A 114 -13.28 -21.14 -12.47
C LEU A 114 -13.21 -20.55 -11.06
N THR A 115 -13.25 -19.22 -10.93
CA THR A 115 -13.35 -18.54 -9.63
C THR A 115 -14.63 -18.91 -8.89
N GLU A 116 -15.79 -18.88 -9.56
CA GLU A 116 -17.08 -19.25 -8.96
C GLU A 116 -17.09 -20.72 -8.51
N ARG A 117 -16.43 -21.62 -9.25
CA ARG A 117 -16.26 -23.02 -8.85
C ARG A 117 -15.36 -23.18 -7.64
N LEU A 118 -14.20 -22.52 -7.61
CA LEU A 118 -13.29 -22.53 -6.46
C LEU A 118 -14.01 -22.03 -5.20
N TYR A 119 -14.78 -20.94 -5.33
CA TYR A 119 -15.59 -20.41 -4.24
C TYR A 119 -16.64 -21.41 -3.76
N ALA A 120 -17.34 -22.09 -4.66
CA ALA A 120 -18.32 -23.13 -4.29
C ALA A 120 -17.68 -24.32 -3.58
N ASP A 121 -16.51 -24.77 -4.03
CA ASP A 121 -15.78 -25.87 -3.38
C ASP A 121 -15.21 -25.48 -2.00
N PHE A 122 -14.79 -24.22 -1.83
CA PHE A 122 -14.46 -23.65 -0.52
C PHE A 122 -15.69 -23.66 0.41
N LEU A 123 -16.84 -23.17 -0.05
CA LEU A 123 -18.08 -23.19 0.75
C LEU A 123 -18.52 -24.61 1.13
N ALA A 124 -18.27 -25.58 0.25
CA ALA A 124 -18.54 -26.99 0.51
C ALA A 124 -17.48 -27.66 1.42
N GLY A 125 -16.44 -26.94 1.84
CA GLY A 125 -15.36 -27.44 2.70
C GLY A 125 -14.42 -28.44 2.02
N LYS A 126 -14.47 -28.54 0.68
CA LYS A 126 -13.63 -29.45 -0.12
C LYS A 126 -12.20 -28.93 -0.28
N VAL A 127 -12.02 -27.62 -0.23
CA VAL A 127 -10.74 -26.92 -0.35
C VAL A 127 -10.59 -25.99 0.84
N ARG A 128 -9.45 -26.08 1.54
CA ARG A 128 -9.18 -25.30 2.76
C ARG A 128 -7.94 -24.42 2.66
N SER A 129 -7.20 -24.51 1.56
CA SER A 129 -5.99 -23.75 1.27
C SER A 129 -5.75 -23.72 -0.24
N VAL A 130 -4.91 -22.80 -0.73
CA VAL A 130 -4.46 -22.76 -2.11
C VAL A 130 -3.65 -24.02 -2.48
N PRO A 131 -2.72 -24.53 -1.65
CA PRO A 131 -2.08 -25.83 -1.88
C PRO A 131 -3.08 -26.99 -2.07
N GLU A 132 -4.17 -27.03 -1.30
CA GLU A 132 -5.23 -28.03 -1.48
C GLU A 132 -6.01 -27.80 -2.78
N ALA A 133 -6.31 -26.54 -3.12
CA ALA A 133 -6.98 -26.18 -4.37
C ALA A 133 -6.17 -26.67 -5.59
N MET A 134 -4.85 -26.45 -5.56
CA MET A 134 -3.90 -26.85 -6.58
C MET A 134 -3.83 -28.38 -6.75
N LYS A 135 -3.97 -29.14 -5.67
CA LYS A 135 -3.93 -30.62 -5.66
C LYS A 135 -5.30 -31.28 -5.91
N SER A 136 -6.36 -30.49 -6.00
CA SER A 136 -7.72 -31.00 -6.19
C SER A 136 -7.98 -31.48 -7.62
N ASP A 137 -9.04 -32.27 -7.81
CA ASP A 137 -9.53 -32.68 -9.14
C ASP A 137 -10.37 -31.58 -9.84
N GLY A 138 -10.43 -30.38 -9.28
CA GLY A 138 -11.18 -29.26 -9.85
C GLY A 138 -10.52 -28.70 -11.11
N LYS A 139 -11.30 -28.26 -12.11
CA LYS A 139 -10.75 -27.64 -13.33
C LYS A 139 -9.91 -26.37 -13.07
N TYR A 140 -10.16 -25.65 -11.97
CA TYR A 140 -9.32 -24.51 -11.59
C TYR A 140 -7.91 -24.95 -11.16
N ALA A 141 -7.74 -26.19 -10.68
CA ALA A 141 -6.46 -26.72 -10.23
C ALA A 141 -5.47 -26.87 -11.39
N GLU A 142 -5.95 -27.13 -12.61
CA GLU A 142 -5.13 -27.15 -13.82
C GLU A 142 -4.48 -25.79 -14.07
N VAL A 143 -5.27 -24.71 -14.02
CA VAL A 143 -4.78 -23.34 -14.25
C VAL A 143 -3.85 -22.89 -13.12
N ILE A 144 -4.18 -23.20 -11.86
CA ILE A 144 -3.28 -22.90 -10.73
C ILE A 144 -1.92 -23.58 -10.95
N ARG A 145 -1.90 -24.86 -11.33
CA ARG A 145 -0.66 -25.63 -11.54
C ARG A 145 0.25 -25.09 -12.64
N GLU A 146 -0.26 -24.32 -13.59
CA GLU A 146 0.57 -23.74 -14.67
C GLU A 146 1.57 -22.69 -14.16
N SER A 147 1.22 -21.99 -13.08
CA SER A 147 2.02 -20.88 -12.52
C SER A 147 2.39 -21.06 -11.06
N TYR A 148 1.83 -22.06 -10.36
CA TYR A 148 2.15 -22.38 -8.99
C TYR A 148 3.54 -22.98 -8.84
N THR A 149 4.33 -22.41 -7.94
CA THR A 149 5.74 -22.74 -7.71
C THR A 149 5.98 -23.27 -6.28
N PRO A 150 7.15 -23.87 -6.01
CA PRO A 150 7.56 -24.20 -4.64
C PRO A 150 7.62 -22.99 -3.70
N LEU A 151 7.86 -21.78 -4.24
CA LEU A 151 7.84 -20.54 -3.47
C LEU A 151 6.43 -20.22 -2.98
N ASP A 152 5.40 -20.46 -3.80
CA ASP A 152 4.00 -20.32 -3.40
C ASP A 152 3.62 -21.34 -2.31
N GLU A 153 4.03 -22.60 -2.47
CA GLU A 153 3.79 -23.65 -1.46
C GLU A 153 4.40 -23.27 -0.12
N ALA A 154 5.65 -22.80 -0.12
CA ALA A 154 6.31 -22.31 1.08
C ALA A 154 5.55 -21.12 1.65
N PHE A 155 5.30 -20.09 0.85
CA PHE A 155 4.65 -18.84 1.26
C PHE A 155 3.30 -19.07 1.96
N TYR A 156 2.43 -19.92 1.41
CA TYR A 156 1.11 -20.24 1.98
C TYR A 156 1.16 -21.15 3.21
N SER A 157 2.27 -21.86 3.42
CA SER A 157 2.44 -22.72 4.59
C SER A 157 2.73 -21.91 5.86
N GLY A 158 2.67 -22.57 7.02
CA GLY A 158 2.96 -21.96 8.31
C GLY A 158 1.72 -21.55 9.10
N LYS A 159 1.95 -20.86 10.23
CA LYS A 159 0.86 -20.36 11.08
C LYS A 159 0.31 -19.08 10.48
N LEU A 160 -1.01 -18.95 10.46
CA LEU A 160 -1.68 -17.70 10.09
C LEU A 160 -1.14 -16.54 10.95
N PRO A 161 -0.79 -15.40 10.35
CA PRO A 161 -0.33 -14.26 11.10
C PRO A 161 -1.48 -13.66 11.90
N GLU A 162 -1.13 -13.07 13.04
CA GLU A 162 -2.05 -12.20 13.77
C GLU A 162 -2.17 -10.87 13.02
N PHE A 163 -3.29 -10.18 13.17
CA PHE A 163 -3.49 -8.88 12.54
C PHE A 163 -3.87 -7.88 13.63
N GLY A 164 -2.89 -7.43 14.42
CA GLY A 164 -3.11 -6.46 15.48
C GLY A 164 -3.32 -5.03 14.96
N LYS A 165 -3.18 -4.03 15.84
CA LYS A 165 -3.51 -2.63 15.53
C LYS A 165 -2.41 -2.01 14.67
N ASN A 166 -1.15 -2.31 14.99
CA ASN A 166 0.04 -1.80 14.33
C ASN A 166 0.77 -2.97 13.66
N ILE A 167 0.74 -3.02 12.32
CA ILE A 167 1.30 -4.10 11.52
C ILE A 167 2.46 -3.59 10.67
N LEU A 168 3.62 -4.23 10.76
CA LEU A 168 4.70 -4.09 9.80
C LEU A 168 4.70 -5.34 8.91
N VAL A 169 4.60 -5.15 7.60
CA VAL A 169 4.79 -6.18 6.58
C VAL A 169 6.16 -5.94 5.97
N GLU A 170 7.13 -6.71 6.41
CA GLU A 170 8.51 -6.62 5.97
C GLU A 170 8.69 -7.48 4.70
N LEU A 171 9.02 -6.82 3.59
CA LEU A 171 9.18 -7.41 2.27
C LEU A 171 10.62 -7.30 1.75
N GLY A 172 11.54 -6.66 2.47
CA GLY A 172 12.92 -6.40 2.03
C GLY A 172 13.78 -7.67 1.84
N GLU A 173 13.41 -8.77 2.50
CA GLU A 173 14.03 -10.09 2.32
C GLU A 173 13.28 -10.97 1.28
N THR A 174 12.27 -10.44 0.59
CA THR A 174 11.57 -11.12 -0.51
C THR A 174 12.15 -10.71 -1.85
N TYR A 175 13.04 -11.52 -2.43
CA TYR A 175 13.63 -11.23 -3.75
C TYR A 175 12.67 -11.55 -4.90
N SER A 176 11.61 -12.32 -4.65
CA SER A 176 10.51 -12.53 -5.59
C SER A 176 9.49 -11.38 -5.55
N ILE A 177 9.55 -10.47 -6.52
CA ILE A 177 8.57 -9.37 -6.67
C ILE A 177 7.12 -9.89 -6.74
N THR A 178 6.92 -11.08 -7.28
CA THR A 178 5.61 -11.74 -7.35
C THR A 178 5.09 -12.09 -5.96
N LEU A 179 5.93 -12.71 -5.10
CA LEU A 179 5.54 -13.00 -3.72
C LEU A 179 5.28 -11.73 -2.90
N ALA A 180 6.11 -10.70 -3.07
CA ALA A 180 5.89 -9.40 -2.43
C ALA A 180 4.53 -8.80 -2.85
N GLY A 181 4.20 -8.87 -4.15
CA GLY A 181 2.90 -8.48 -4.67
C GLY A 181 1.72 -9.28 -4.10
N ILE A 182 1.88 -10.62 -3.97
CA ILE A 182 0.85 -11.50 -3.38
C ILE A 182 0.64 -11.15 -1.91
N ALA A 183 1.71 -11.02 -1.13
CA ALA A 183 1.64 -10.63 0.27
C ALA A 183 0.95 -9.27 0.43
N PHE A 184 1.32 -8.29 -0.39
CA PHE A 184 0.70 -6.98 -0.40
C PHE A 184 -0.81 -7.07 -0.69
N LEU A 185 -1.23 -7.87 -1.68
CA LEU A 185 -2.64 -8.07 -2.01
C LEU A 185 -3.41 -8.75 -0.87
N VAL A 186 -2.89 -9.84 -0.32
CA VAL A 186 -3.54 -10.61 0.74
C VAL A 186 -3.74 -9.75 1.98
N VAL A 187 -2.67 -9.11 2.47
CA VAL A 187 -2.77 -8.27 3.67
C VAL A 187 -3.64 -7.03 3.40
N SER A 188 -3.52 -6.40 2.22
CA SER A 188 -4.40 -5.28 1.82
C SER A 188 -5.87 -5.67 1.85
N ALA A 189 -6.21 -6.88 1.41
CA ALA A 189 -7.57 -7.41 1.46
C ALA A 189 -8.06 -7.59 2.90
N VAL A 190 -7.21 -8.12 3.80
CA VAL A 190 -7.55 -8.31 5.22
C VAL A 190 -7.83 -6.97 5.90
N ILE A 191 -7.02 -5.95 5.63
CA ILE A 191 -7.12 -4.64 6.29
C ILE A 191 -8.07 -3.66 5.58
N ARG A 192 -8.66 -4.05 4.43
CA ARG A 192 -9.38 -3.11 3.53
C ARG A 192 -10.58 -2.39 4.16
N HIS A 193 -11.10 -2.87 5.29
CA HIS A 193 -12.22 -2.26 5.99
C HIS A 193 -11.81 -1.53 7.28
N ARG A 194 -10.52 -1.54 7.63
CA ARG A 194 -10.03 -0.87 8.85
C ARG A 194 -10.27 0.64 8.80
N ARG A 195 -10.66 1.18 9.94
CA ARG A 195 -10.87 2.61 10.20
C ARG A 195 -9.99 3.01 11.37
N ASN A 196 -9.76 4.32 11.53
CA ASN A 196 -8.78 4.86 12.46
C ASN A 196 -7.40 4.22 12.20
N THR A 197 -7.02 4.15 10.93
CA THR A 197 -5.81 3.47 10.49
C THR A 197 -5.12 4.29 9.41
N MET A 198 -3.82 4.47 9.56
CA MET A 198 -2.95 4.93 8.49
C MET A 198 -2.29 3.70 7.85
N ILE A 199 -2.35 3.62 6.52
CA ILE A 199 -1.69 2.58 5.72
C ILE A 199 -0.56 3.26 4.95
N GLY A 200 0.66 2.81 5.15
CA GLY A 200 1.84 3.28 4.45
C GLY A 200 2.39 2.21 3.52
N VAL A 201 2.86 2.62 2.35
CA VAL A 201 3.65 1.77 1.46
C VAL A 201 4.97 2.49 1.24
N ASN A 202 6.05 1.90 1.75
CA ASN A 202 7.41 2.29 1.41
C ASN A 202 7.74 1.70 0.03
N ASP A 203 8.32 2.51 -0.84
CA ASP A 203 8.50 2.26 -2.27
C ASP A 203 7.32 1.60 -3.00
N ALA A 204 6.19 2.33 -3.03
CA ALA A 204 4.96 1.89 -3.68
C ALA A 204 5.11 1.56 -5.18
N ALA A 205 6.13 2.08 -5.85
CA ALA A 205 6.36 1.79 -7.25
C ALA A 205 6.68 0.32 -7.50
N VAL A 206 7.55 -0.29 -6.68
CA VAL A 206 7.94 -1.69 -6.80
C VAL A 206 6.73 -2.60 -6.78
N LEU A 207 5.80 -2.38 -5.85
CA LEU A 207 4.61 -3.23 -5.73
C LEU A 207 3.62 -3.00 -6.88
N ALA A 208 3.47 -1.76 -7.34
CA ALA A 208 2.52 -1.40 -8.40
C ALA A 208 2.83 -2.02 -9.76
N TYR A 209 4.07 -2.49 -10.00
CA TYR A 209 4.45 -3.16 -11.25
C TYR A 209 3.86 -4.56 -11.41
N THR A 210 3.37 -5.18 -10.33
CA THR A 210 2.82 -6.54 -10.37
C THR A 210 1.31 -6.55 -10.52
N THR A 211 0.74 -7.60 -11.13
CA THR A 211 -0.71 -7.79 -11.21
C THR A 211 -1.36 -7.76 -9.82
N ALA A 212 -0.75 -8.44 -8.85
CA ALA A 212 -1.25 -8.50 -7.48
C ALA A 212 -1.18 -7.13 -6.78
N GLY A 213 -0.06 -6.41 -6.89
CA GLY A 213 0.07 -5.09 -6.29
C GLY A 213 -0.79 -4.01 -6.96
N GLY A 214 -0.96 -4.08 -8.29
CA GLY A 214 -1.93 -3.26 -9.02
C GLY A 214 -3.38 -3.49 -8.55
N ALA A 215 -3.74 -4.72 -8.16
CA ALA A 215 -5.03 -5.03 -7.55
C ALA A 215 -5.11 -4.60 -6.07
N ALA A 216 -3.99 -4.57 -5.35
CA ALA A 216 -3.92 -4.20 -3.94
C ALA A 216 -4.07 -2.68 -3.71
N ILE A 217 -3.45 -1.84 -4.54
CA ILE A 217 -3.47 -0.38 -4.42
C ILE A 217 -4.90 0.17 -4.31
N PRO A 218 -5.86 -0.20 -5.17
CA PRO A 218 -7.24 0.26 -5.05
C PRO A 218 -7.92 -0.14 -3.73
N LEU A 219 -7.55 -1.28 -3.12
CA LEU A 219 -8.16 -1.73 -1.86
C LEU A 219 -7.83 -0.78 -0.71
N ILE A 220 -6.58 -0.33 -0.66
CA ILE A 220 -6.09 0.56 0.40
C ILE A 220 -6.37 2.03 0.10
N THR A 221 -6.32 2.47 -1.16
CA THR A 221 -6.51 3.88 -1.55
C THR A 221 -7.98 4.29 -1.71
N ARG A 222 -8.92 3.34 -1.72
CA ARG A 222 -10.36 3.66 -1.75
C ARG A 222 -10.70 4.61 -0.59
N PRO A 223 -11.42 5.72 -0.81
CA PRO A 223 -11.77 6.64 0.26
C PRO A 223 -12.67 5.99 1.32
N ILE A 224 -12.15 5.78 2.53
CA ILE A 224 -12.91 5.28 3.69
C ILE A 224 -12.79 6.28 4.84
N ARG A 225 -13.88 6.55 5.55
CA ARG A 225 -13.86 7.45 6.71
C ARG A 225 -12.83 6.97 7.73
N ALA A 226 -12.01 7.91 8.21
CA ALA A 226 -10.96 7.67 9.20
C ALA A 226 -9.85 6.71 8.77
N ARG A 227 -9.69 6.46 7.47
CA ARG A 227 -8.51 5.77 6.92
C ARG A 227 -7.65 6.75 6.14
N VAL A 228 -6.35 6.67 6.30
CA VAL A 228 -5.39 7.47 5.53
C VAL A 228 -4.45 6.50 4.83
N THR A 229 -4.10 6.78 3.58
CA THR A 229 -3.13 6.00 2.83
C THR A 229 -2.00 6.92 2.39
N VAL A 230 -0.76 6.49 2.58
CA VAL A 230 0.43 7.18 2.13
C VAL A 230 1.19 6.24 1.21
N LEU A 231 1.40 6.68 -0.03
CA LEU A 231 2.19 5.95 -1.01
C LEU A 231 3.49 6.71 -1.19
N ALA A 232 4.54 6.26 -0.52
CA ALA A 232 5.87 6.81 -0.62
C ALA A 232 6.65 6.06 -1.70
N THR A 233 7.31 6.77 -2.60
CA THR A 233 8.03 6.14 -3.71
C THR A 233 9.15 7.02 -4.22
N GLN A 234 10.23 6.38 -4.66
CA GLN A 234 11.31 7.04 -5.37
C GLN A 234 10.98 7.28 -6.83
N TYR A 235 10.09 6.48 -7.40
CA TYR A 235 9.78 6.49 -8.82
C TYR A 235 8.42 7.14 -9.09
N ALA A 236 8.41 8.11 -9.99
CA ALA A 236 7.22 8.78 -10.49
C ALA A 236 6.55 7.93 -11.58
N ILE A 237 5.84 6.87 -11.18
CA ILE A 237 5.16 5.96 -12.10
C ILE A 237 3.68 6.31 -12.27
N ASP A 238 3.14 6.10 -13.47
CA ASP A 238 1.78 6.49 -13.84
C ASP A 238 0.70 5.89 -12.94
N SER A 239 0.86 4.63 -12.53
CA SER A 239 -0.11 3.92 -11.68
C SER A 239 -0.28 4.58 -10.31
N ILE A 240 0.75 5.26 -9.80
CA ILE A 240 0.70 6.02 -8.55
C ILE A 240 0.32 7.47 -8.82
N MET A 241 0.94 8.12 -9.80
CA MET A 241 0.71 9.54 -10.10
C MET A 241 -0.76 9.83 -10.44
N ASN A 242 -1.41 8.94 -11.18
CA ASN A 242 -2.81 9.07 -11.59
C ASN A 242 -3.83 8.79 -10.48
N LEU A 243 -3.40 8.34 -9.30
CA LEU A 243 -4.30 8.18 -8.17
C LEU A 243 -4.79 9.55 -7.67
N ALA A 244 -6.07 9.60 -7.29
CA ALA A 244 -6.66 10.79 -6.71
C ALA A 244 -6.06 11.09 -5.32
N GLY A 245 -5.82 12.36 -5.06
CA GLY A 245 -5.27 12.85 -3.79
C GLY A 245 -4.11 13.83 -3.99
N PRO A 246 -3.68 14.51 -2.92
CA PRO A 246 -2.59 15.46 -3.00
C PRO A 246 -1.25 14.75 -3.16
N THR A 247 -0.25 15.55 -3.54
CA THR A 247 1.11 15.11 -3.75
C THR A 247 2.07 15.91 -2.88
N LEU A 248 2.90 15.23 -2.11
CA LEU A 248 4.06 15.81 -1.45
C LEU A 248 5.30 15.49 -2.30
N VAL A 249 5.91 16.52 -2.86
CA VAL A 249 7.17 16.43 -3.60
C VAL A 249 8.28 16.81 -2.63
N LEU A 250 9.20 15.89 -2.39
CA LEU A 250 10.42 16.07 -1.63
C LEU A 250 11.58 16.29 -2.62
N TYR A 251 12.78 16.45 -2.09
CA TYR A 251 13.98 16.53 -2.92
C TYR A 251 14.05 15.36 -3.92
N HIS A 252 14.21 15.71 -5.20
CA HIS A 252 14.25 14.78 -6.33
C HIS A 252 15.01 15.42 -7.50
N ASP A 253 15.33 14.63 -8.52
CA ASP A 253 15.82 15.07 -9.82
C ASP A 253 14.86 16.10 -10.47
N PRO A 254 15.39 17.20 -11.07
CA PRO A 254 14.58 18.24 -11.70
C PRO A 254 13.60 17.75 -12.77
N ASP A 255 13.99 16.77 -13.59
CA ASP A 255 13.12 16.25 -14.67
C ASP A 255 11.95 15.49 -14.07
N THR A 256 12.21 14.67 -13.06
CA THR A 256 11.17 13.95 -12.32
C THR A 256 10.23 14.89 -11.59
N GLN A 257 10.76 15.94 -10.92
CA GLN A 257 9.92 16.97 -10.30
C GLN A 257 9.00 17.64 -11.34
N SER A 258 9.54 17.97 -12.51
CA SER A 258 8.77 18.59 -13.60
C SER A 258 7.62 17.69 -14.05
N VAL A 259 7.87 16.39 -14.23
CA VAL A 259 6.83 15.40 -14.55
C VAL A 259 5.76 15.36 -13.46
N ILE A 260 6.15 15.33 -12.18
CA ILE A 260 5.20 15.32 -11.06
C ILE A 260 4.32 16.59 -11.08
N TYR A 261 4.90 17.78 -11.31
CA TYR A 261 4.12 19.02 -11.46
C TYR A 261 3.12 18.93 -12.61
N GLU A 262 3.57 18.45 -13.75
CA GLU A 262 2.75 18.32 -14.96
C GLU A 262 1.59 17.35 -14.75
N THR A 263 1.84 16.16 -14.22
CA THR A 263 0.80 15.15 -13.96
C THR A 263 -0.21 15.63 -12.91
N ASN A 264 0.24 16.44 -11.95
CA ASN A 264 -0.67 17.08 -11.01
C ASN A 264 -1.41 18.28 -11.62
N GLY A 265 -1.14 18.67 -12.86
CA GLY A 265 -1.81 19.76 -13.59
C GLY A 265 -1.36 21.16 -13.16
N VAL A 266 -0.16 21.29 -12.56
CA VAL A 266 0.39 22.58 -12.16
C VAL A 266 0.83 23.31 -13.42
N PRO A 267 0.35 24.54 -13.70
CA PRO A 267 0.71 25.26 -14.92
C PRO A 267 2.22 25.58 -14.95
N PRO A 268 2.83 25.67 -16.14
CA PRO A 268 4.21 26.16 -16.26
C PRO A 268 4.36 27.57 -15.65
N GLY A 269 5.51 27.84 -15.05
CA GLY A 269 5.84 29.15 -14.49
C GLY A 269 6.17 29.11 -12.99
N PRO A 270 6.04 30.24 -12.27
CA PRO A 270 6.55 30.40 -10.90
C PRO A 270 5.98 29.45 -9.85
N MET A 271 4.86 28.78 -10.15
CA MET A 271 4.26 27.77 -9.27
C MET A 271 5.07 26.48 -9.22
N ARG A 272 5.82 26.15 -10.30
CA ARG A 272 6.74 25.01 -10.36
C ARG A 272 8.11 25.46 -9.86
N LYS A 273 8.31 25.50 -8.54
CA LYS A 273 9.64 25.73 -7.98
C LYS A 273 10.46 24.43 -8.03
N HIS A 274 11.76 24.55 -7.85
CA HIS A 274 12.60 23.39 -7.62
C HIS A 274 12.64 23.10 -6.12
N VAL A 275 12.37 21.85 -5.72
CA VAL A 275 12.51 21.39 -4.33
C VAL A 275 13.97 21.02 -4.08
N HIS A 276 14.64 21.69 -3.15
CA HIS A 276 15.99 21.36 -2.73
C HIS A 276 16.02 20.35 -1.56
N LYS A 277 17.21 19.85 -1.20
CA LYS A 277 17.40 18.97 -0.03
C LYS A 277 16.89 19.68 1.24
N GLY A 278 16.03 18.99 2.00
CA GLY A 278 15.42 19.54 3.22
C GLY A 278 14.17 20.40 2.96
N GLU A 279 13.76 20.58 1.71
CA GLU A 279 12.54 21.29 1.34
C GLU A 279 11.46 20.31 0.86
N ALA A 280 10.23 20.81 0.78
CA ALA A 280 9.12 20.11 0.17
C ALA A 280 8.17 21.05 -0.56
N ALA A 281 7.43 20.49 -1.51
CA ALA A 281 6.27 21.08 -2.14
C ALA A 281 5.02 20.24 -1.86
N PHE A 282 3.95 20.86 -1.41
CA PHE A 282 2.66 20.22 -1.26
C PHE A 282 1.71 20.71 -2.34
N ILE A 283 1.34 19.81 -3.24
CA ILE A 283 0.44 20.05 -4.35
C ILE A 283 -0.93 19.46 -4.00
N TYR A 284 -1.97 20.28 -4.02
CA TYR A 284 -3.33 19.82 -3.82
C TYR A 284 -4.32 20.60 -4.68
N ARG A 285 -5.45 19.98 -4.97
CA ARG A 285 -6.51 20.60 -5.76
C ARG A 285 -7.70 20.93 -4.86
N THR A 286 -8.30 22.07 -5.15
CA THR A 286 -9.62 22.48 -4.67
C THR A 286 -10.58 22.49 -5.86
N PRO A 287 -11.90 22.60 -5.65
CA PRO A 287 -12.85 22.72 -6.75
C PRO A 287 -12.53 23.89 -7.71
N GLU A 288 -11.96 24.98 -7.21
CA GLU A 288 -11.67 26.18 -8.01
C GLU A 288 -10.23 26.29 -8.54
N THR A 289 -9.24 25.73 -7.83
CA THR A 289 -7.83 25.96 -8.15
C THR A 289 -6.90 24.80 -7.79
N ILE A 290 -5.70 24.82 -8.36
CA ILE A 290 -4.54 24.05 -7.92
C ILE A 290 -3.65 24.91 -7.04
N ASN A 291 -3.26 24.37 -5.88
CA ASN A 291 -2.37 25.04 -4.94
C ASN A 291 -1.05 24.30 -4.87
N VAL A 292 0.03 25.07 -4.77
CA VAL A 292 1.37 24.55 -4.48
C VAL A 292 1.95 25.35 -3.33
N GLU A 293 2.11 24.70 -2.19
CA GLU A 293 2.74 25.26 -0.99
C GLU A 293 4.16 24.71 -0.89
N TRP A 294 5.11 25.54 -0.43
CA TRP A 294 6.54 25.23 -0.42
C TRP A 294 7.14 25.59 0.93
N GLY A 295 8.07 24.79 1.44
CA GLY A 295 8.70 25.12 2.72
C GLY A 295 9.77 24.13 3.17
N GLU A 296 10.35 24.42 4.33
CA GLU A 296 11.38 23.60 4.96
C GLU A 296 10.74 22.46 5.76
N LEU A 297 11.25 21.24 5.54
CA LEU A 297 10.80 20.07 6.28
C LEU A 297 11.12 20.21 7.78
N PRO A 298 10.30 19.62 8.67
CA PRO A 298 10.61 19.54 10.09
C PRO A 298 11.97 18.86 10.29
N ARG A 299 12.79 19.46 11.18
CA ARG A 299 14.08 18.89 11.59
C ARG A 299 13.92 17.69 12.50
#